data_AF-T1ADN5-F1
#
_entry.id   AF-T1ADN5-F1
#
_cell.length_a   1.000
_cell.length_b   1.000
_cell.length_c   1.000
_cell.angle_alpha   90.00
_cell.angle_beta   90.00
_cell.angle_gamma   90.00
#
_symmetry.space_group_name_H-M   'P 1'
#
loop_
_entity.id
_entity.type
_entity.pdbx_description
1 polymer ?
#
loop_
_entity_poly.entity_id
_entity_poly.type
_entity_poly.pdbx_seq_one_letter_code
_entity_poly.pdbx_strand_id
1 'polypeptide(L)'
;MSNNGGFLKLRPARTAMPPVGVEGAGWSAWPAPAKLNLNLRIVGRRADGYHLLQTVFRLLDWGDTVYLRARGDGRIVRVSGS
;
A
#
# COMPACT_ATOMS: atom_id res chain seq x y z
N MET A 1 35.74 4.85 -21.82
CA MET A 1 34.55 5.54 -21.28
C MET A 1 33.36 4.63 -21.50
N SER A 2 32.91 3.91 -20.47
CA SER A 2 31.69 3.09 -20.54
C SER A 2 30.74 3.59 -19.45
N ASN A 3 29.56 4.04 -19.89
CA ASN A 3 28.58 4.74 -19.06
C ASN A 3 27.73 3.70 -18.32
N ASN A 4 27.94 3.57 -17.00
CA ASN A 4 27.16 2.69 -16.14
C ASN A 4 25.77 3.31 -15.91
N GLY A 5 24.83 2.97 -16.79
CA GLY A 5 23.39 3.17 -16.57
C GLY A 5 22.88 2.23 -15.48
N GLY A 6 23.29 2.49 -14.24
CA GLY A 6 22.78 1.81 -13.06
C GLY A 6 21.35 2.25 -12.78
N PHE A 7 20.38 1.61 -13.43
CA PHE A 7 19.01 1.59 -12.94
C PHE A 7 19.07 1.15 -11.47
N LEU A 8 18.67 2.02 -10.56
CA LEU A 8 18.52 1.70 -9.15
C LEU A 8 17.50 0.56 -9.08
N LYS A 9 17.99 -0.67 -9.00
CA LYS A 9 17.18 -1.88 -8.83
C LYS A 9 16.46 -1.66 -7.50
N LEU A 10 15.18 -1.28 -7.59
CA LEU A 10 14.29 -1.11 -6.44
C LEU A 10 14.49 -2.36 -5.58
N ARG A 11 15.06 -2.18 -4.39
CA ARG A 11 15.15 -3.28 -3.44
C ARG A 11 13.70 -3.70 -3.21
N PRO A 12 13.33 -4.97 -3.41
CA PRO A 12 11.99 -5.41 -3.04
C PRO A 12 11.78 -5.00 -1.59
N ALA A 13 10.70 -4.26 -1.33
CA ALA A 13 10.25 -4.00 0.03
C ALA A 13 10.26 -5.36 0.73
N ARG A 14 10.99 -5.46 1.86
CA ARG A 14 11.23 -6.72 2.59
C ARG A 14 9.99 -7.60 2.45
N THR A 15 10.08 -8.67 1.66
CA THR A 15 8.95 -9.55 1.39
C THR A 15 8.52 -10.08 2.74
N ALA A 16 7.43 -9.57 3.30
CA ALA A 16 6.82 -10.18 4.46
C ALA A 16 6.53 -11.64 4.08
N MET A 17 6.74 -12.57 5.01
CA MET A 17 6.31 -13.94 4.78
C MET A 17 4.80 -13.93 4.51
N PRO A 18 4.31 -14.71 3.52
CA PRO A 18 2.88 -14.88 3.35
C PRO A 18 2.27 -15.33 4.69
N PRO A 19 1.01 -14.96 4.99
CA PRO A 19 0.39 -15.35 6.25
C PRO A 19 0.45 -16.88 6.41
N VAL A 20 0.63 -17.35 7.64
CA VAL A 20 0.64 -18.79 7.95
C VAL A 20 -0.68 -19.39 7.44
N GLY A 21 -0.59 -20.44 6.60
CA GLY A 21 -1.74 -21.06 5.95
C GLY A 21 -2.09 -20.53 4.55
N VAL A 22 -1.27 -19.62 4.00
CA VAL A 22 -1.43 -19.08 2.63
C VAL A 22 -0.45 -19.78 1.67
N GLU A 23 -0.26 -21.08 1.85
CA GLU A 23 0.54 -21.92 0.96
C GLU A 23 -0.35 -22.45 -0.18
N GLY A 24 -0.09 -21.99 -1.39
CA GLY A 24 -0.81 -22.42 -2.59
C GLY A 24 -0.59 -21.48 -3.78
N ALA A 25 -0.59 -22.02 -5.00
CA ALA A 25 -0.41 -21.26 -6.23
C ALA A 25 -1.48 -20.15 -6.39
N GLY A 26 -1.05 -18.96 -6.82
CA GLY A 26 -1.95 -17.86 -7.24
C GLY A 26 -2.05 -16.64 -6.30
N TRP A 27 -1.35 -16.63 -5.16
CA TRP A 27 -1.25 -15.44 -4.30
C TRP A 27 -0.17 -14.46 -4.80
N SER A 28 -0.44 -13.16 -4.65
CA SER A 28 0.47 -12.06 -4.97
C SER A 28 0.56 -11.08 -3.79
N ALA A 29 1.73 -10.51 -3.56
CA ALA A 29 2.00 -9.58 -2.46
C ALA A 29 2.11 -8.15 -2.99
N TRP A 30 1.42 -7.20 -2.34
CA TRP A 30 1.34 -5.80 -2.75
C TRP A 30 1.68 -4.88 -1.57
N PRO A 31 2.60 -3.92 -1.73
CA PRO A 31 2.92 -2.97 -0.67
C PRO A 31 1.77 -1.98 -0.48
N ALA A 32 1.42 -1.72 0.78
CA ALA A 32 0.50 -0.66 1.19
C ALA A 32 1.27 0.35 2.07
N PRO A 33 1.99 1.30 1.45
CA PRO A 33 2.85 2.24 2.18
C PRO A 33 2.01 3.15 3.08
N ALA A 34 2.50 3.36 4.30
CA ALA A 34 1.92 4.33 5.21
C ALA A 34 2.14 5.76 4.67
N LYS A 35 1.25 6.67 5.09
CA LYS A 35 1.32 8.09 4.75
C LYS A 35 1.42 8.94 6.01
N LEU A 36 2.19 10.02 5.91
CA LEU A 36 2.22 11.09 6.91
C LEU A 36 1.71 12.39 6.31
N ASN A 37 0.87 13.10 7.07
CA ASN A 37 0.54 14.49 6.80
C ASN A 37 1.62 15.36 7.44
N LEU A 38 2.50 15.97 6.66
CA LEU A 38 3.54 16.87 7.18
C LEU A 38 2.98 18.25 7.55
N ASN A 39 1.83 18.60 6.98
CA ASN A 39 1.02 19.75 7.34
C ASN A 39 -0.44 19.35 7.20
N LEU A 40 -1.31 19.89 8.05
CA LEU A 40 -2.74 19.68 7.98
C LEU A 40 -3.45 20.95 8.46
N ARG A 41 -4.10 21.65 7.53
CA ARG A 41 -4.92 22.84 7.84
C ARG A 41 -6.34 22.59 7.39
N ILE A 42 -7.28 22.82 8.30
CA ILE A 42 -8.71 22.91 7.98
C ILE A 42 -8.96 24.34 7.50
N VAL A 43 -9.36 24.49 6.25
CA VAL A 43 -9.58 25.82 5.63
C VAL A 43 -11.05 26.17 5.46
N GLY A 44 -11.95 25.26 5.82
CA GLY A 44 -13.39 25.49 5.78
C GLY A 44 -14.18 24.20 5.95
N ARG A 45 -15.51 24.33 5.84
CA ARG A 45 -16.45 23.21 5.90
C ARG A 45 -17.49 23.34 4.79
N ARG A 46 -17.73 22.24 4.09
CA ARG A 46 -18.72 22.11 3.01
C ARG A 46 -20.12 21.94 3.59
N ALA A 47 -21.14 22.18 2.76
CA ALA A 47 -22.54 22.00 3.12
C ALA A 47 -22.92 20.53 3.44
N ASP A 48 -22.17 19.56 2.89
CA ASP A 48 -22.30 18.13 3.19
C ASP A 48 -21.60 17.69 4.50
N GLY A 49 -21.03 18.64 5.24
CA GLY A 49 -20.41 18.40 6.54
C GLY A 49 -18.92 18.05 6.50
N TYR A 50 -18.31 17.86 5.32
CA TYR A 50 -16.89 17.57 5.18
C TYR A 50 -16.01 18.82 5.29
N HIS A 51 -14.77 18.65 5.78
CA HIS A 51 -13.80 19.73 5.88
C HIS A 51 -13.04 19.91 4.57
N LEU A 52 -12.77 21.16 4.22
CA LEU A 52 -11.78 21.52 3.22
C LEU A 52 -10.40 21.46 3.88
N LEU A 53 -9.48 20.73 3.27
CA LEU A 53 -8.15 20.50 3.83
C LEU A 53 -7.07 21.04 2.88
N GLN A 54 -6.08 21.71 3.46
CA GLN A 54 -4.78 21.95 2.83
C GLN A 54 -3.73 21.11 3.56
N THR A 55 -3.02 20.25 2.83
CA THR A 55 -2.10 19.28 3.42
C THR A 55 -0.94 18.98 2.47
N VAL A 56 0.19 18.53 3.03
CA VAL A 56 1.34 17.99 2.28
C VAL A 56 1.55 16.56 2.73
N PHE A 57 1.46 15.62 1.80
CA PHE A 57 1.64 14.20 2.07
C PHE A 57 3.06 13.74 1.75
N ARG A 58 3.54 12.80 2.56
CA ARG A 58 4.71 11.98 2.24
C ARG A 58 4.36 10.51 2.45
N LEU A 59 4.66 9.69 1.45
CA LEU A 59 4.64 8.24 1.58
C LEU A 59 5.92 7.77 2.28
N LEU A 60 5.79 6.75 3.13
CA LEU A 60 6.90 6.15 3.86
C LEU A 60 7.31 4.84 3.17
N ASP A 61 8.61 4.53 3.23
CA ASP A 61 9.12 3.18 2.92
C ASP A 61 8.87 2.22 4.10
N TRP A 62 7.64 2.25 4.60
CA TRP A 62 7.13 1.48 5.73
C TRP A 62 5.61 1.37 5.57
N GLY A 63 5.04 0.23 5.89
CA GLY A 63 3.61 -0.01 5.79
C GLY A 63 3.28 -1.50 5.79
N ASP A 64 2.04 -1.81 5.44
CA ASP A 64 1.54 -3.18 5.40
C ASP A 64 1.89 -3.87 4.06
N THR A 65 1.77 -5.20 4.05
CA THR A 65 1.73 -5.98 2.82
C THR A 65 0.37 -6.65 2.67
N VAL A 66 -0.30 -6.41 1.55
CA VAL A 66 -1.60 -7.00 1.24
C VAL A 66 -1.40 -8.19 0.32
N TYR A 67 -1.91 -9.36 0.72
CA TYR A 67 -1.88 -10.57 -0.09
C TYR A 67 -3.22 -10.77 -0.80
N LEU A 68 -3.17 -10.94 -2.12
CA LEU A 68 -4.36 -11.08 -2.95
C LEU A 68 -4.24 -12.31 -3.86
N ARG A 69 -5.35 -13.03 -4.02
CA ARG A 69 -5.53 -14.10 -5.01
C ARG A 69 -6.81 -13.83 -5.78
N ALA A 70 -6.70 -13.83 -7.11
CA ALA A 70 -7.86 -13.68 -7.97
C ALA A 70 -8.82 -14.87 -7.85
N ARG A 71 -10.12 -14.60 -7.97
CA ARG A 71 -11.20 -15.59 -7.98
C ARG A 71 -12.08 -15.34 -9.20
N GLY A 72 -12.71 -16.39 -9.72
CA GLY A 72 -13.64 -16.28 -10.85
C GLY A 72 -15.08 -15.95 -10.47
N ASP A 73 -15.40 -15.80 -9.18
CA ASP A 73 -16.78 -15.67 -8.66
C ASP A 73 -17.23 -14.21 -8.43
N GLY A 74 -16.40 -13.23 -8.77
CA GLY A 74 -16.71 -11.80 -8.62
C GLY A 74 -16.87 -11.32 -7.18
N ARG A 75 -16.46 -12.12 -6.18
CA ARG A 75 -16.61 -11.80 -4.76
C ARG A 75 -15.28 -11.39 -4.13
N ILE A 76 -15.34 -10.38 -3.26
CA ILE A 76 -14.24 -10.02 -2.36
C ILE A 76 -14.50 -10.69 -1.02
N VAL A 77 -13.63 -11.61 -0.63
CA VAL A 77 -13.74 -12.37 0.62
C VAL A 77 -12.49 -12.14 1.44
N ARG A 78 -12.67 -11.74 2.71
CA ARG A 78 -11.58 -11.72 3.68
C ARG A 78 -11.34 -13.16 4.14
N VAL A 79 -10.12 -13.66 3.96
CA VAL A 79 -9.70 -14.89 4.64
C VAL A 79 -9.52 -14.49 6.10
N SER A 80 -10.42 -14.92 6.97
CA SER A 80 -10.42 -14.57 8.39
C SER A 80 -9.05 -14.86 9.00
N GLY A 81 -8.47 -13.86 9.67
CA GLY A 81 -7.32 -14.06 10.56
C GLY A 81 -7.85 -14.54 11.91
N SER A 82 -7.19 -15.54 12.48
CA SER A 82 -7.31 -15.94 13.89
C SER A 82 -7.07 -14.76 14.84
#